data_AF-A0A1V6HBI6-F1
#
_entry.id   AF-A0A1V6HBI6-F1
#
_cell.length_a   1.000
_cell.length_b   1.000
_cell.length_c   1.000
_cell.angle_alpha   90.00
_cell.angle_beta   90.00
_cell.angle_gamma   90.00
#
_symmetry.space_group_name_H-M   'P 1'
#
loop_
_entity.id
_entity.type
_entity.pdbx_description
1 polymer ?
#
loop_
_entity_poly.entity_id
_entity_poly.type
_entity_poly.pdbx_seq_one_letter_code
_entity_poly.pdbx_strand_id
1 'polypeptide(L)' 'MTEKKILRGMDEIANFLRCSKTVAKRLCEEKKIPAFRIGSMHYADSERLSAYVNSLSGERL' A
#
# COMPACT_ATOMS: atom_id res chain seq x y z
N MET A 1 11.88 -17.71 -5.40
CA MET A 1 12.29 -16.36 -5.82
C MET A 1 11.35 -15.39 -5.13
N THR A 2 11.78 -14.72 -4.05
CA THR A 2 10.93 -13.74 -3.36
C THR A 2 11.49 -12.36 -3.67
N GLU A 3 11.14 -11.86 -4.85
CA GLU A 3 11.56 -10.54 -5.32
C GLU A 3 11.09 -9.45 -4.35
N LYS A 4 11.89 -8.40 -4.20
CA LYS A 4 11.78 -7.45 -3.08
C LYS A 4 10.39 -6.80 -2.99
N LYS A 5 9.82 -7.00 -1.80
CA LYS A 5 8.44 -6.80 -1.34
C LYS A 5 8.03 -5.36 -1.04
N ILE A 6 8.87 -4.35 -1.27
CA ILE A 6 8.65 -2.99 -0.73
C ILE A 6 8.41 -1.98 -1.87
N LEU A 7 7.20 -1.43 -1.91
CA LEU A 7 6.79 -0.30 -2.73
C LEU A 7 7.41 0.99 -2.19
N ARG A 8 8.04 1.76 -3.08
CA ARG A 8 8.81 2.97 -2.69
C ARG A 8 8.17 4.23 -3.26
N GLY A 9 7.64 5.05 -2.36
CA GLY A 9 6.99 6.31 -2.70
C GLY A 9 5.52 6.14 -3.09
N MET A 10 4.84 7.27 -3.21
CA MET A 10 3.41 7.32 -3.51
C MET A 10 3.08 6.86 -4.94
N ASP A 11 4.05 6.92 -5.86
CA ASP A 11 3.88 6.49 -7.24
C ASP A 11 3.64 4.97 -7.33
N GLU A 12 4.56 4.20 -6.75
CA GLU A 12 4.48 2.74 -6.66
C GLU A 12 3.26 2.27 -5.87
N ILE A 13 2.97 2.94 -4.74
CA ILE A 13 1.81 2.60 -3.89
C ILE A 13 0.50 2.88 -4.62
N ALA A 14 0.39 4.01 -5.31
CA ALA A 14 -0.80 4.36 -6.09
C ALA A 14 -1.00 3.42 -7.28
N ASN A 15 0.09 3.07 -7.98
CA ASN A 15 0.05 2.13 -9.10
C ASN A 15 -0.38 0.74 -8.62
N PHE A 16 0.16 0.27 -7.49
CA PHE A 16 -0.23 -1.01 -6.89
C PHE A 16 -1.71 -1.05 -6.48
N LEU A 17 -2.20 0.01 -5.85
CA LEU A 17 -3.59 0.14 -5.43
C LEU A 17 -4.55 0.52 -6.57
N ARG A 18 -4.03 0.72 -7.79
CA ARG A 18 -4.76 1.21 -8.97
C ARG A 18 -5.61 2.44 -8.67
N CYS A 19 -5.05 3.38 -7.91
CA CYS A 19 -5.73 4.60 -7.49
C CYS A 19 -4.89 5.84 -7.79
N SER A 20 -5.47 7.04 -7.59
CA SER A 20 -4.73 8.29 -7.76
C SER A 20 -3.75 8.52 -6.60
N LYS A 21 -2.62 9.20 -6.87
CA LYS A 21 -1.62 9.56 -5.84
C LYS A 21 -2.23 10.28 -4.63
N THR A 22 -3.18 11.17 -4.87
CA THR A 22 -3.90 11.89 -3.81
C THR A 22 -4.67 10.94 -2.89
N VAL A 23 -5.30 9.91 -3.47
CA VAL A 23 -6.04 8.88 -2.73
C VAL A 23 -5.06 7.99 -1.96
N ALA A 24 -3.99 7.50 -2.60
CA ALA A 24 -2.96 6.71 -1.94
C ALA A 24 -2.33 7.45 -0.76
N LYS A 25 -2.04 8.76 -0.93
CA LYS A 25 -1.53 9.61 0.14
C LYS A 25 -2.51 9.72 1.30
N ARG A 26 -3.78 10.00 1.02
CA ARG A 26 -4.84 10.02 2.04
C ARG A 26 -4.91 8.70 2.80
N LEU A 27 -4.90 7.56 2.10
CA LEU A 27 -4.94 6.24 2.73
C LEU A 27 -3.74 5.99 3.63
N CYS A 28 -2.54 6.42 3.22
CA CYS A 28 -1.34 6.38 4.06
C CYS A 28 -1.47 7.27 5.31
N GLU A 29 -1.92 8.52 5.14
CA GLU A 29 -2.06 9.51 6.23
C GLU A 29 -3.15 9.10 7.23
N GLU A 30 -4.27 8.59 6.75
CA GLU A 30 -5.37 8.06 7.55
C GLU A 30 -5.09 6.67 8.16
N LYS A 31 -3.89 6.11 7.90
CA LYS A 31 -3.48 4.76 8.33
C LYS A 31 -4.48 3.67 7.92
N LYS A 32 -5.18 3.90 6.80
CA LYS A 32 -6.14 2.96 6.20
C LYS A 32 -5.45 1.84 5.45
N ILE A 33 -4.14 1.94 5.18
CA ILE A 33 -3.35 0.88 4.57
C ILE A 33 -2.04 0.68 5.33
N PRO A 34 -1.47 -0.54 5.32
CA PRO A 34 -0.19 -0.84 5.97
C PRO A 34 0.97 -0.22 5.18
N ALA A 35 1.21 1.07 5.43
CA ALA A 35 2.35 1.83 4.93
C ALA A 35 3.12 2.48 6.09
N PHE A 36 4.39 2.76 5.87
CA PHE A 36 5.27 3.43 6.82
C PHE A 36 6.09 4.52 6.12
N ARG A 37 6.57 5.51 6.88
CA ARG A 37 7.33 6.63 6.36
C ARG A 37 8.76 6.58 6.91
N ILE A 38 9.75 6.70 6.03
CA ILE A 38 11.16 6.84 6.41
C ILE A 38 11.66 8.16 5.83
N GLY A 39 12.01 9.11 6.71
CA GLY A 39 12.29 10.48 6.33
C GLY A 39 11.10 11.15 5.63
N SER A 40 11.33 11.65 4.42
CA SER A 40 10.30 12.31 3.59
C SER A 40 9.55 11.36 2.65
N MET A 41 9.94 10.09 2.61
CA MET A 41 9.42 9.12 1.62
C MET A 41 8.53 8.07 2.29
N HIS A 42 7.46 7.69 1.60
CA HIS A 42 6.54 6.65 2.04
C HIS A 42 6.94 5.30 1.46
N TYR A 43 6.68 4.25 2.19
CA TYR A 43 7.00 2.87 1.85
C TYR A 43 5.83 1.98 2.23
N ALA A 44 5.58 0.92 1.46
CA ALA A 44 4.59 -0.09 1.82
C ALA A 44 5.12 -1.47 1.45
N ASP A 45 4.82 -2.47 2.27
CA ASP A 45 5.09 -3.86 1.92
C ASP A 45 3.95 -4.38 1.04
N SER A 46 4.26 -4.78 -0.18
CA SER A 46 3.28 -5.19 -1.19
C SER A 46 2.47 -6.42 -0.77
N GLU A 47 3.06 -7.39 -0.06
CA GLU A 47 2.26 -8.54 0.39
C GLU A 47 1.38 -8.18 1.59
N ARG A 48 1.85 -7.38 2.55
CA ARG A 48 0.97 -6.88 3.63
C ARG A 48 -0.15 -6.02 3.07
N LEU A 49 0.14 -5.19 2.07
CA LEU A 49 -0.85 -4.36 1.41
C LEU A 49 -1.85 -5.21 0.63
N SER A 50 -1.39 -6.23 -0.10
CA SER A 50 -2.24 -7.20 -0.79
C SER A 50 -3.13 -7.98 0.18
N ALA A 51 -2.54 -8.54 1.25
CA ALA A 51 -3.27 -9.26 2.29
C ALA A 51 -4.33 -8.38 2.96
N TYR A 52 -4.00 -7.10 3.20
CA TYR A 52 -4.94 -6.14 3.77
C TYR A 52 -6.10 -5.82 2.82
N VAL A 53 -5.81 -5.59 1.53
CA VAL A 53 -6.85 -5.36 0.52
C VAL A 53 -7.73 -6.60 0.35
N ASN A 54 -7.15 -7.81 0.31
CA ASN A 54 -7.90 -9.06 0.29
C ASN A 54 -8.77 -9.23 1.54
N SER A 55 -8.28 -8.84 2.71
CA SER A 55 -9.04 -8.87 3.96
C SER A 55 -10.21 -7.86 3.97
N LEU A 56 -10.09 -6.73 3.28
CA LEU A 56 -11.16 -5.75 3.11
C LEU A 56 -12.21 -6.20 2.09
N SER A 57 -11.75 -6.85 1.01
CA SER A 57 -12.64 -7.37 -0.04
C SER A 57 -13.45 -8.58 0.40
N GLY A 58 -13.07 -9.25 1.49
CA GLY A 58 -13.96 -10.09 2.28
C GLY A 58 -14.82 -11.06 1.45
N GLU A 59 -14.22 -11.80 0.52
CA GLU A 59 -14.85 -13.03 0.06
C GLU A 59 -14.92 -13.98 1.26
N ARG A 60 -16.08 -13.95 1.91
CA ARG A 60 -16.72 -15.12 2.52
C ARG A 60 -16.55 -16.29 1.54
N LEU A 61 -15.60 -17.18 1.83
CA LEU A 61 -15.71 -18.58 1.44
C LEU A 61 -16.67 -19.27 2.41
#